data_AF-A0A384JI36-F1
#
_entry.id   AF-A0A384JI36-F1
#
_cell.length_a   1.000
_cell.length_b   1.000
_cell.length_c   1.000
_cell.angle_alpha   90.00
_cell.angle_beta   90.00
_cell.angle_gamma   90.00
#
_symmetry.space_group_name_H-M   'P 1'
#
loop_
_entity.id
_entity.type
_entity.pdbx_description
1 polymer ?
#
loop_
_entity_poly.entity_id
_entity_poly.type
_entity_poly.pdbx_seq_one_letter_code
_entity_poly.pdbx_strand_id
1 'polypeptide(L)'
;MSGIGEESLVLSLISSIISIIETTKQVYDAIEDESGLPKNFKKSATKLPLISQLFEDTERYINKATDESIKATFTTTLKNCKVQAMQLQELFEKVMPNGSESRWDRYVKAARIIGKKGCVESLVGGILDDLQLLATRFPQVITSRGKEKLENTIEEVAKMEPSLPDGFEQMPAYAHYGSGAQNNNTGDGIQNNNNGAGNQNNGPGQQFIGTNHIIISLSMISIDLVSTICVVLIYWLLIVD
;
A
#
# COMPACT_ATOMS: atom_id res chain seq x y z
N MET A 1 17.47 46.80 -9.26
CA MET A 1 18.14 46.52 -7.96
C MET A 1 17.33 45.45 -7.23
N SER A 2 17.57 44.16 -7.48
CA SER A 2 17.00 43.04 -6.69
C SER A 2 17.80 41.73 -6.89
N GLY A 3 19.06 41.83 -7.29
CA GLY A 3 19.80 40.67 -7.79
C GLY A 3 20.29 39.71 -6.73
N ILE A 4 20.95 40.28 -5.72
CA ILE A 4 21.69 39.52 -4.70
C ILE A 4 20.77 38.65 -3.81
N GLY A 5 19.49 39.00 -3.71
CA GLY A 5 18.51 38.24 -2.92
C GLY A 5 17.99 36.98 -3.62
N GLU A 6 17.69 37.04 -4.91
CA GLU A 6 17.02 35.94 -5.62
C GLU A 6 17.97 34.79 -5.95
N GLU A 7 19.26 35.06 -6.22
CA GLU A 7 20.24 34.00 -6.49
C GLU A 7 20.51 33.14 -5.26
N SER A 8 20.61 33.78 -4.09
CA SER A 8 20.77 33.11 -2.80
C SER A 8 19.56 32.23 -2.48
N LEU A 9 18.36 32.64 -2.88
CA LEU A 9 17.14 31.86 -2.71
C LEU A 9 17.08 30.64 -3.63
N VAL A 10 17.45 30.77 -4.91
CA VAL A 10 17.44 29.63 -5.85
C VAL A 10 18.45 28.57 -5.44
N LEU A 11 19.69 28.97 -5.14
CA LEU A 11 20.73 28.03 -4.70
C LEU A 11 20.33 27.34 -3.40
N SER A 12 19.84 28.08 -2.40
CA SER A 12 19.40 27.48 -1.13
C SER A 12 18.22 26.52 -1.29
N LEU A 13 17.31 26.76 -2.24
CA LEU A 13 16.26 25.80 -2.59
C LEU A 13 16.85 24.51 -3.18
N ILE A 14 17.78 24.61 -4.12
CA ILE A 14 18.41 23.44 -4.75
C ILE A 14 19.18 22.62 -3.71
N SER A 15 20.05 23.25 -2.91
CA SER A 15 20.82 22.53 -1.89
C SER A 15 19.90 21.89 -0.84
N SER A 16 18.78 22.55 -0.51
CA SER A 16 17.76 21.97 0.39
C SER A 16 17.09 20.74 -0.22
N ILE A 17 16.77 20.75 -1.52
CA ILE A 17 16.17 19.59 -2.21
C ILE A 17 17.16 18.43 -2.22
N ILE A 18 18.43 18.68 -2.58
CA ILE A 18 19.49 17.66 -2.57
C ILE A 18 19.58 17.00 -1.20
N SER A 19 19.70 17.81 -0.13
CA SER A 19 19.78 17.30 1.24
C SER A 19 18.57 16.45 1.65
N ILE A 20 17.36 16.81 1.25
CA ILE A 20 16.14 16.03 1.49
C ILE A 20 16.19 14.68 0.75
N ILE A 21 16.59 14.68 -0.52
CA ILE A 21 16.70 13.46 -1.34
C ILE A 21 17.77 12.52 -0.80
N GLU A 22 18.92 13.05 -0.39
CA GLU A 22 19.99 12.27 0.24
C GLU A 22 19.53 11.69 1.59
N THR A 23 18.83 12.48 2.41
CA THR A 23 18.27 11.99 3.68
C THR A 23 17.25 10.89 3.44
N THR A 24 16.35 11.06 2.46
CA THR A 24 15.38 10.04 2.07
C THR A 24 16.07 8.74 1.65
N LYS A 25 17.14 8.85 0.86
CA LYS A 25 17.96 7.70 0.45
C LYS A 25 18.62 7.03 1.66
N GLN A 26 19.17 7.79 2.60
CA GLN A 26 19.77 7.24 3.83
C GLN A 26 18.73 6.49 4.68
N VAL A 27 17.51 7.03 4.79
CA VAL A 27 16.41 6.35 5.50
C VAL A 27 16.07 5.01 4.84
N TYR A 28 16.10 4.93 3.51
CA TYR A 28 15.92 3.67 2.79
C TYR A 28 17.09 2.71 3.01
N ASP A 29 18.32 3.17 2.85
CA ASP A 29 19.52 2.32 2.93
C ASP A 29 19.76 1.76 4.35
N ALA A 30 19.20 2.41 5.38
CA ALA A 30 19.30 1.98 6.76
C ALA A 30 18.40 0.79 7.11
N ILE A 31 17.48 0.37 6.23
CA ILE A 31 16.64 -0.81 6.51
C ILE A 31 17.43 -2.10 6.29
N GLU A 32 17.47 -2.94 7.30
CA GLU A 32 18.11 -4.27 7.22
C GLU A 32 17.18 -5.32 6.61
N ASP A 33 15.87 -5.12 6.77
CA ASP A 33 14.82 -6.02 6.29
C ASP A 33 13.83 -5.27 5.40
N GLU A 34 13.68 -5.76 4.16
CA GLU A 34 12.71 -5.27 3.18
C GLU A 34 11.34 -5.96 3.32
N SER A 35 11.17 -6.90 4.27
CA SER A 35 9.90 -7.60 4.48
C SER A 35 8.76 -6.62 4.78
N GLY A 36 7.61 -6.87 4.17
CA GLY A 36 6.43 -6.01 4.30
C GLY A 36 6.58 -4.61 3.70
N LEU A 37 7.66 -4.30 2.97
CA LEU A 37 7.80 -3.01 2.31
C LEU A 37 6.69 -2.83 1.25
N PRO A 38 5.92 -1.72 1.27
CA PRO A 38 4.87 -1.49 0.30
C PRO A 38 5.43 -1.41 -1.12
N LYS A 39 4.56 -1.70 -2.10
CA LYS A 39 4.92 -1.61 -3.54
C LYS A 39 5.55 -0.25 -3.85
N ASN A 40 6.41 -0.25 -4.87
CA ASN A 40 7.10 0.92 -5.42
C ASN A 40 8.10 1.65 -4.51
N PHE A 41 8.16 1.44 -3.19
CA PHE A 41 9.18 2.11 -2.35
C PHE A 41 10.61 1.80 -2.81
N LYS A 42 10.92 0.52 -3.05
CA LYS A 42 12.23 0.10 -3.58
C LYS A 42 12.51 0.69 -4.96
N LYS A 43 11.53 0.61 -5.87
CA LYS A 43 11.66 1.17 -7.24
C LYS A 43 11.87 2.68 -7.21
N SER A 44 11.16 3.39 -6.34
CA SER A 44 11.27 4.83 -6.12
C SER A 44 12.62 5.20 -5.52
N ALA A 45 13.09 4.45 -4.51
CA ALA A 45 14.40 4.63 -3.89
C ALA A 45 15.54 4.55 -4.92
N THR A 46 15.44 3.65 -5.90
CA THR A 46 16.46 3.51 -6.96
C THR A 46 16.59 4.76 -7.84
N LYS A 47 15.62 5.68 -7.84
CA LYS A 47 15.63 6.91 -8.65
C LYS A 47 16.28 8.09 -7.92
N LEU A 48 16.34 8.04 -6.59
CA LEU A 48 16.88 9.13 -5.76
C LEU A 48 18.31 9.54 -6.14
N PRO A 49 19.26 8.61 -6.44
CA PRO A 49 20.60 9.01 -6.85
C PRO A 49 20.63 9.83 -8.13
N LEU A 50 19.79 9.49 -9.12
CA LEU A 50 19.70 10.25 -10.37
C LEU A 50 19.08 11.63 -10.11
N ILE A 51 18.01 11.70 -9.31
CA ILE A 51 17.37 12.97 -8.95
C ILE A 51 18.39 13.91 -8.28
N SER A 52 19.15 13.40 -7.31
CA SER A 52 20.23 14.17 -6.65
C SER A 52 21.25 14.69 -7.66
N GLN A 53 21.74 13.81 -8.54
CA GLN A 53 22.69 14.18 -9.58
C GLN A 53 22.17 15.29 -10.51
N LEU A 54 20.89 15.24 -10.91
CA LEU A 54 20.28 16.24 -11.79
C LEU A 54 20.10 17.60 -11.08
N PHE A 55 19.84 17.60 -9.78
CA PHE A 55 19.84 18.85 -8.99
C PHE A 55 21.24 19.42 -8.79
N GLU A 56 22.27 18.60 -8.63
CA GLU A 56 23.66 19.07 -8.63
C GLU A 56 24.08 19.68 -9.98
N ASP A 57 23.66 19.07 -11.10
CA ASP A 57 23.83 19.67 -12.44
C ASP A 57 23.16 21.04 -12.52
N THR A 58 21.96 21.14 -11.97
CA THR A 58 21.18 22.38 -11.89
C THR A 58 21.88 23.44 -11.05
N GLU A 59 22.40 23.07 -9.87
CA GLU A 59 23.17 23.95 -8.99
C GLU A 59 24.44 24.47 -9.69
N ARG A 60 25.18 23.58 -10.38
CA ARG A 60 26.37 23.94 -11.17
C ARG A 60 26.05 24.92 -12.29
N TYR A 61 24.90 24.77 -12.94
CA TYR A 61 24.44 25.69 -13.98
C TYR A 61 24.10 27.06 -13.40
N ILE A 62 23.30 27.12 -12.33
CA ILE A 62 22.88 28.38 -11.70
C ILE A 62 24.06 29.17 -11.17
N ASN A 63 25.06 28.50 -10.58
CA ASN A 63 26.30 29.15 -10.13
C ASN A 63 27.10 29.83 -11.25
N LYS A 64 26.91 29.41 -12.51
CA LYS A 64 27.57 29.99 -13.68
C LYS A 64 26.68 30.98 -14.45
N ALA A 65 25.37 30.95 -14.23
CA ALA A 65 24.42 31.78 -14.93
C ALA A 65 24.48 33.23 -14.42
N THR A 66 24.69 34.18 -15.34
CA THR A 66 24.76 35.62 -15.06
C THR A 66 23.42 36.34 -15.26
N ASP A 67 22.38 35.63 -15.71
CA ASP A 67 21.06 36.19 -16.01
C ASP A 67 20.09 36.00 -14.83
N GLU A 68 19.68 37.11 -14.24
CA GLU A 68 18.75 37.19 -13.10
C GLU A 68 17.33 36.75 -13.46
N SER A 69 16.89 36.97 -14.71
CA SER A 69 15.54 36.61 -15.16
C SER A 69 15.33 35.09 -15.24
N ILE A 70 16.44 34.36 -15.45
CA ILE A 70 16.50 32.90 -15.37
C ILE A 70 16.21 32.46 -13.93
N LYS A 71 16.80 33.12 -12.92
CA LYS A 71 16.70 32.74 -11.51
C LYS A 71 15.27 32.88 -10.95
N ALA A 72 14.58 33.97 -11.28
CA ALA A 72 13.18 34.18 -10.90
C ALA A 72 12.26 33.05 -11.40
N THR A 73 12.51 32.56 -12.61
CA THR A 73 11.73 31.48 -13.23
C THR A 73 11.90 30.13 -12.50
N PHE A 74 13.12 29.82 -12.05
CA PHE A 74 13.41 28.55 -11.35
C PHE A 74 12.69 28.46 -10.02
N THR A 75 12.51 29.59 -9.35
CA THR A 75 12.00 29.65 -7.98
C THR A 75 10.66 28.93 -7.80
N THR A 76 9.71 29.11 -8.73
CA THR A 76 8.39 28.48 -8.64
C THR A 76 8.47 26.96 -8.78
N THR A 77 9.18 26.47 -9.80
CA THR A 77 9.36 25.03 -10.03
C THR A 77 10.12 24.38 -8.88
N LEU A 78 11.18 25.01 -8.36
CA LEU A 78 11.96 24.50 -7.24
C LEU A 78 11.16 24.47 -5.92
N LYS A 79 10.29 25.45 -5.68
CA LYS A 79 9.39 25.42 -4.51
C LYS A 79 8.43 24.23 -4.58
N ASN A 80 7.84 23.97 -5.74
CA ASN A 80 6.98 22.81 -5.95
C ASN A 80 7.75 21.51 -5.73
N CYS A 81 8.93 21.39 -6.31
CA CYS A 81 9.78 20.22 -6.14
C CYS A 81 10.18 20.00 -4.68
N LYS A 82 10.50 21.07 -3.94
CA LYS A 82 10.84 20.97 -2.51
C LYS A 82 9.68 20.41 -1.70
N VAL A 83 8.44 20.86 -1.95
CA VAL A 83 7.25 20.32 -1.27
C VAL A 83 7.11 18.82 -1.53
N GLN A 84 7.27 18.39 -2.78
CA GLN A 84 7.17 16.97 -3.13
C GLN A 84 8.31 16.14 -2.53
N ALA A 85 9.54 16.67 -2.49
CA ALA A 85 10.67 16.03 -1.86
C ALA A 85 10.47 15.86 -0.34
N MET A 86 9.92 16.87 0.34
CA MET A 86 9.58 16.79 1.77
C MET A 86 8.51 15.74 2.03
N GLN A 87 7.47 15.70 1.20
CA GLN A 87 6.41 14.67 1.29
C GLN A 87 6.96 13.26 1.03
N LEU A 88 7.90 13.13 0.10
CA LEU A 88 8.56 11.86 -0.19
C LEU A 88 9.40 11.40 1.01
N GLN A 89 10.18 12.31 1.60
CA GLN A 89 10.94 12.03 2.82
C GLN A 89 10.01 11.58 3.94
N GLU A 90 8.89 12.29 4.16
CA GLU A 90 7.91 11.92 5.18
C GLU A 90 7.38 10.50 4.97
N LEU A 91 7.06 10.09 3.74
CA LEU A 91 6.64 8.71 3.47
C LEU A 91 7.71 7.69 3.87
N PHE A 92 8.97 7.93 3.52
CA PHE A 92 10.07 7.02 3.86
C PHE A 92 10.29 6.96 5.38
N GLU A 93 10.31 8.11 6.06
CA GLU A 93 10.47 8.18 7.52
C GLU A 93 9.32 7.51 8.28
N LYS A 94 8.09 7.53 7.75
CA LYS A 94 6.95 6.85 8.36
C LYS A 94 6.93 5.36 8.07
N VAL A 95 7.36 4.94 6.88
CA VAL A 95 7.23 3.54 6.45
C VAL A 95 8.43 2.69 6.89
N MET A 96 9.65 3.20 6.80
CA MET A 96 10.87 2.40 7.02
C MET A 96 11.06 1.85 8.44
N PRO A 97 10.89 2.65 9.52
CA PRO A 97 11.18 2.18 10.87
C PRO A 97 10.31 1.00 11.30
N ASN A 98 10.84 0.14 12.17
CA ASN A 98 10.02 -0.90 12.81
C ASN A 98 9.01 -0.24 13.76
N GLY A 99 7.82 -0.81 13.86
CA GLY A 99 6.74 -0.29 14.68
C GLY A 99 5.68 -1.34 14.94
N SER A 100 4.73 -1.03 15.83
CA SER A 100 3.62 -1.93 16.17
C SER A 100 2.63 -2.12 15.02
N GLU A 101 2.47 -1.10 14.17
CA GLU A 101 1.61 -1.17 12.98
C GLU A 101 2.36 -1.78 11.80
N SER A 102 1.64 -2.33 10.82
CA SER A 102 2.29 -2.79 9.59
C SER A 102 2.85 -1.62 8.78
N ARG A 103 3.89 -1.87 7.99
CA ARG A 103 4.44 -0.88 7.03
C ARG A 103 3.37 -0.38 6.06
N TRP A 104 2.44 -1.25 5.67
CA TRP A 104 1.30 -0.92 4.83
C TRP A 104 0.35 0.08 5.50
N ASP A 105 -0.03 -0.16 6.76
CA ASP A 105 -0.94 0.73 7.49
C ASP A 105 -0.33 2.12 7.69
N ARG A 106 0.98 2.17 8.03
CA ARG A 106 1.71 3.44 8.14
C ARG A 106 1.75 4.17 6.80
N TYR A 107 1.97 3.44 5.70
CA TYR A 107 1.97 4.02 4.37
C TYR A 107 0.62 4.64 4.01
N VAL A 108 -0.47 3.89 4.14
CA VAL A 108 -1.82 4.37 3.83
C VAL A 108 -2.15 5.63 4.64
N LYS A 109 -1.83 5.65 5.94
CA LYS A 109 -2.07 6.82 6.79
C LYS A 109 -1.28 8.04 6.33
N ALA A 110 0.01 7.89 6.08
CA ALA A 110 0.88 9.00 5.65
C ALA A 110 0.45 9.52 4.26
N ALA A 111 0.20 8.62 3.30
CA ALA A 111 -0.26 8.97 1.98
C ALA A 111 -1.61 9.71 2.00
N ARG A 112 -2.55 9.31 2.87
CA ARG A 112 -3.84 10.01 3.03
C ARG A 112 -3.69 11.44 3.52
N ILE A 113 -2.74 11.70 4.43
CA ILE A 113 -2.46 13.06 4.91
C ILE A 113 -1.96 13.94 3.76
N ILE A 114 -1.15 13.39 2.85
CA ILE A 114 -0.67 14.09 1.65
C ILE A 114 -1.79 14.29 0.62
N GLY A 115 -2.74 13.34 0.53
CA GLY A 115 -3.89 13.39 -0.37
C GLY A 115 -3.62 12.74 -1.72
N LYS A 116 -4.21 13.26 -2.81
CA LYS A 116 -4.20 12.62 -4.15
C LYS A 116 -2.81 12.27 -4.71
N LYS A 117 -1.78 13.04 -4.33
CA LYS A 117 -0.39 12.80 -4.75
C LYS A 117 0.42 12.01 -3.73
N GLY A 118 -0.22 11.44 -2.71
CA GLY A 118 0.43 10.72 -1.61
C GLY A 118 1.02 9.37 -1.99
N CYS A 119 0.85 8.91 -3.23
CA CYS A 119 1.54 7.72 -3.71
C CYS A 119 3.05 7.98 -3.85
N VAL A 120 3.88 6.99 -3.51
CA VAL A 120 5.34 7.17 -3.53
C VAL A 120 5.85 7.40 -4.96
N GLU A 121 5.30 6.68 -5.94
CA GLU A 121 5.61 6.89 -7.35
C GLU A 121 5.13 8.24 -7.88
N SER A 122 4.02 8.78 -7.37
CA SER A 122 3.50 10.09 -7.78
C SER A 122 4.38 11.24 -7.32
N LEU A 123 4.97 11.14 -6.13
CA LEU A 123 5.92 12.13 -5.62
C LEU A 123 7.25 12.09 -6.38
N VAL A 124 7.79 10.89 -6.65
CA VAL A 124 8.98 10.74 -7.50
C VAL A 124 8.72 11.24 -8.91
N GLY A 125 7.57 10.87 -9.50
CA GLY A 125 7.15 11.32 -10.83
C GLY A 125 7.07 12.84 -10.91
N GLY A 126 6.41 13.49 -9.95
CA GLY A 126 6.30 14.95 -9.96
C GLY A 126 7.65 15.68 -9.83
N ILE A 127 8.62 15.13 -9.09
CA ILE A 127 9.98 15.68 -9.00
C ILE A 127 10.69 15.58 -10.35
N LEU A 128 10.52 14.46 -11.05
CA LEU A 128 11.08 14.25 -12.38
C LEU A 128 10.41 15.16 -13.43
N ASP A 129 9.10 15.36 -13.33
CA ASP A 129 8.36 16.30 -14.19
C ASP A 129 8.85 17.74 -13.99
N ASP A 130 9.08 18.15 -12.73
CA ASP A 130 9.65 19.46 -12.40
C ASP A 130 11.07 19.62 -12.98
N LEU A 131 11.90 18.58 -12.91
CA LEU A 131 13.22 18.55 -13.55
C LEU A 131 13.13 18.62 -15.08
N GLN A 132 12.16 17.94 -15.69
CA GLN A 132 11.93 17.98 -17.14
C GLN A 132 11.47 19.38 -17.58
N LEU A 133 10.62 20.04 -16.78
CA LEU A 133 10.21 21.41 -17.03
C LEU A 133 11.40 22.37 -17.00
N LEU A 134 12.30 22.23 -16.02
CA LEU A 134 13.54 23.00 -15.96
C LEU A 134 14.43 22.74 -17.20
N ALA A 135 14.62 21.48 -17.57
CA ALA A 135 15.44 21.09 -18.71
C ALA A 135 14.86 21.56 -20.06
N THR A 136 13.53 21.59 -20.19
CA THR A 136 12.84 22.06 -21.40
C THR A 136 12.98 23.57 -21.53
N ARG A 137 12.77 24.30 -20.44
CA ARG A 137 12.84 25.76 -20.44
C ARG A 137 14.27 26.27 -20.54
N PHE A 138 15.22 25.53 -19.98
CA PHE A 138 16.64 25.87 -19.98
C PHE A 138 17.47 24.65 -20.41
N PRO A 139 17.59 24.42 -21.73
CA PRO A 139 18.26 23.24 -22.28
C PRO A 139 19.72 23.05 -21.85
N GLN A 140 20.36 24.10 -21.34
CA GLN A 140 21.76 24.11 -20.89
C GLN A 140 21.93 23.60 -19.44
N VAL A 141 20.84 23.45 -18.67
CA VAL A 141 20.87 23.02 -17.25
C VAL A 141 21.34 21.59 -17.12
N ILE A 142 20.85 20.72 -18.01
CA ILE A 142 21.08 19.28 -17.97
C ILE A 142 21.77 18.87 -19.27
N THR A 143 22.84 18.08 -19.15
CA THR A 143 23.57 17.54 -20.30
C THR A 143 22.66 16.66 -21.17
N SER A 144 22.97 16.47 -22.45
CA SER A 144 22.19 15.60 -23.34
C SER A 144 22.02 14.18 -22.78
N ARG A 145 23.09 13.63 -22.18
CA ARG A 145 23.04 12.33 -21.48
C ARG A 145 22.14 12.37 -20.25
N GLY A 146 22.14 13.46 -19.50
CA GLY A 146 21.26 13.65 -18.35
C GLY A 146 19.78 13.71 -18.77
N LYS A 147 19.48 14.36 -19.90
CA LYS A 147 18.12 14.41 -20.46
C LYS A 147 17.62 13.03 -20.88
N GLU A 148 18.43 12.25 -21.57
CA GLU A 148 18.09 10.87 -21.94
C GLU A 148 17.77 10.02 -20.70
N LYS A 149 18.62 10.09 -19.66
CA LYS A 149 18.37 9.39 -18.39
C LYS A 149 17.10 9.87 -17.70
N LEU A 150 16.84 11.17 -17.71
CA LEU A 150 15.64 11.77 -17.13
C LEU A 150 14.38 11.26 -17.84
N GLU A 151 14.35 11.32 -19.17
CA GLU A 151 13.24 10.83 -20.00
C GLU A 151 12.97 9.33 -19.77
N ASN A 152 14.02 8.50 -19.79
CA ASN A 152 13.89 7.08 -19.51
C ASN A 152 13.34 6.83 -18.09
N THR A 153 13.78 7.62 -17.10
CA THR A 153 13.31 7.46 -15.73
C THR A 153 11.86 7.90 -15.54
N ILE A 154 11.43 8.96 -16.24
CA ILE A 154 10.03 9.38 -16.28
C ILE A 154 9.17 8.26 -16.87
N GLU A 155 9.61 7.66 -17.98
CA GLU A 155 8.90 6.55 -18.60
C GLU A 155 8.82 5.32 -17.68
N GLU A 156 9.90 4.99 -16.97
CA GLU A 156 9.90 3.91 -15.98
C GLU A 156 8.92 4.16 -14.83
N VAL A 157 8.84 5.38 -14.32
CA VAL A 157 7.91 5.76 -13.24
C VAL A 157 6.46 5.76 -13.74
N ALA A 158 6.21 6.26 -14.95
CA ALA A 158 4.88 6.26 -15.57
C ALA A 158 4.33 4.84 -15.82
N LYS A 159 5.20 3.84 -15.98
CA LYS A 159 4.84 2.42 -16.14
C LYS A 159 4.67 1.67 -14.82
N MET A 160 4.87 2.30 -13.67
CA MET A 160 4.68 1.63 -12.38
C MET A 160 3.19 1.43 -12.12
N GLU A 161 2.81 0.21 -11.72
CA GLU A 161 1.47 -0.03 -11.17
C GLU A 161 1.28 0.83 -9.92
N PRO A 162 0.08 1.41 -9.70
CA PRO A 162 -0.21 2.17 -8.49
C PRO A 162 0.11 1.37 -7.21
N SER A 163 0.82 2.02 -6.28
CA SER A 163 1.14 1.40 -4.98
C SER A 163 -0.04 1.42 -4.01
N LEU A 164 -1.03 2.29 -4.26
CA LEU A 164 -2.28 2.41 -3.52
C LEU A 164 -3.47 2.31 -4.47
N PRO A 165 -4.64 1.81 -4.00
CA PRO A 165 -5.84 1.73 -4.80
C PRO A 165 -6.39 3.12 -5.14
N ASP A 166 -7.15 3.21 -6.23
CA ASP A 166 -7.87 4.44 -6.58
C ASP A 166 -8.79 4.90 -5.44
N GLY A 167 -8.77 6.20 -5.15
CA GLY A 167 -9.57 6.78 -4.07
C GLY A 167 -9.05 6.47 -2.66
N PHE A 168 -7.81 6.00 -2.50
CA PHE A 168 -7.20 5.75 -1.18
C PHE A 168 -7.28 6.96 -0.24
N GLU A 169 -7.28 8.17 -0.79
CA GLU A 169 -7.38 9.43 -0.07
C GLU A 169 -8.76 9.67 0.56
N GLN A 170 -9.79 8.99 0.02
CA GLN A 170 -11.18 9.03 0.50
C GLN A 170 -11.59 7.75 1.25
N MET A 171 -10.70 6.76 1.38
CA MET A 171 -11.03 5.53 2.09
C MET A 171 -11.48 5.87 3.53
N PRO A 172 -12.63 5.35 3.98
CA PRO A 172 -13.16 5.68 5.30
C PRO A 172 -12.14 5.39 6.40
N ALA A 173 -12.00 6.34 7.33
CA ALA A 173 -11.32 6.09 8.59
C ALA A 173 -12.36 5.50 9.55
N TYR A 174 -12.13 4.26 9.97
CA TYR A 174 -13.07 3.56 10.84
C TYR A 174 -12.55 3.65 12.26
N ALA A 175 -13.08 4.58 13.05
CA ALA A 175 -12.72 4.73 14.44
C ALA A 175 -13.76 4.06 15.36
N HIS A 176 -13.30 3.27 16.32
CA HIS A 176 -14.14 2.68 17.37
C HIS A 176 -13.62 3.10 18.74
N TYR A 177 -14.37 4.00 19.38
CA TYR A 177 -14.04 4.57 20.70
C TYR A 177 -14.80 3.90 21.86
N GLY A 178 -15.56 2.83 21.58
CA GLY A 178 -16.36 2.09 22.57
C GLY A 178 -15.79 0.72 22.90
N SER A 179 -16.52 -0.06 23.72
CA SER A 179 -16.26 -1.48 23.94
C SER A 179 -17.08 -2.34 22.96
N GLY A 180 -16.48 -3.41 22.46
CA GLY A 180 -17.10 -4.29 21.46
C GLY A 180 -16.22 -4.49 20.22
N ALA A 181 -16.65 -5.40 19.34
CA ALA A 181 -15.92 -5.73 18.13
C ALA A 181 -16.33 -4.82 16.95
N GLN A 182 -15.34 -4.26 16.28
CA GLN A 182 -15.49 -3.47 15.06
C GLN A 182 -15.12 -4.35 13.86
N ASN A 183 -16.13 -4.86 13.15
CA ASN A 183 -15.91 -5.80 12.05
C ASN A 183 -16.10 -5.10 10.71
N ASN A 184 -15.02 -4.96 9.96
CA ASN A 184 -14.98 -4.01 8.89
C ASN A 184 -14.44 -4.65 7.61
N ASN A 185 -15.32 -4.83 6.63
CA ASN A 185 -14.99 -5.44 5.35
C ASN A 185 -14.78 -4.33 4.32
N THR A 186 -13.55 -4.16 3.84
CA THR A 186 -13.21 -3.12 2.87
C THR A 186 -12.98 -3.65 1.45
N GLY A 187 -13.41 -4.88 1.17
CA GLY A 187 -13.35 -5.47 -0.17
C GLY A 187 -14.64 -6.21 -0.53
N ASP A 188 -14.65 -6.86 -1.70
CA ASP A 188 -15.86 -7.47 -2.27
C ASP A 188 -16.23 -8.86 -1.68
N GLY A 189 -15.54 -9.27 -0.62
CA GLY A 189 -15.74 -10.57 0.02
C GLY A 189 -16.99 -10.65 0.90
N ILE A 190 -17.41 -11.87 1.25
CA ILE A 190 -18.47 -12.09 2.25
C ILE A 190 -17.85 -12.05 3.65
N GLN A 191 -18.27 -11.08 4.47
CA GLN A 191 -17.87 -11.00 5.87
C GLN A 191 -18.92 -11.61 6.79
N ASN A 192 -18.47 -12.54 7.60
CA ASN A 192 -19.28 -13.45 8.38
C ASN A 192 -18.82 -13.34 9.85
N ASN A 193 -19.52 -12.57 10.68
CA ASN A 193 -19.08 -12.31 12.05
C ASN A 193 -20.05 -12.84 13.10
N ASN A 194 -19.51 -13.51 14.11
CA ASN A 194 -20.22 -13.89 15.34
C ASN A 194 -19.42 -13.37 16.53
N ASN A 195 -19.88 -12.27 17.10
CA ASN A 195 -19.20 -11.57 18.19
C ASN A 195 -19.71 -12.02 19.58
N GLY A 196 -20.37 -13.17 19.66
CA GLY A 196 -20.99 -13.70 20.89
C GLY A 196 -20.79 -15.21 21.06
N ALA A 197 -21.46 -15.80 22.04
CA ALA A 197 -21.32 -17.22 22.40
C ALA A 197 -22.10 -18.20 21.48
N GLY A 198 -22.60 -17.73 20.33
CA GLY A 198 -23.42 -18.53 19.41
C GLY A 198 -22.61 -19.43 18.49
N ASN A 199 -23.30 -20.29 17.73
CA ASN A 199 -22.71 -21.04 16.62
C ASN A 199 -22.96 -20.30 15.31
N GLN A 200 -21.93 -20.21 14.46
CA GLN A 200 -22.04 -19.61 13.14
C GLN A 200 -21.76 -20.66 12.06
N ASN A 201 -22.69 -20.81 11.12
CA ASN A 201 -22.61 -21.82 10.06
C ASN A 201 -22.66 -21.09 8.72
N ASN A 202 -21.52 -21.03 8.03
CA ASN A 202 -21.37 -20.31 6.77
C ASN A 202 -21.04 -21.32 5.66
N GLY A 203 -21.80 -21.32 4.57
CA GLY A 203 -21.51 -22.14 3.41
C GLY A 203 -22.70 -22.26 2.46
N PRO A 204 -22.46 -22.41 1.14
CA PRO A 204 -23.53 -22.70 0.19
C PRO A 204 -24.05 -24.14 0.35
N GLY A 205 -25.33 -24.37 0.06
CA GLY A 205 -25.96 -25.70 0.11
C GLY A 205 -26.84 -25.96 1.35
N GLN A 206 -27.38 -27.18 1.47
CA GLN A 206 -28.22 -27.58 2.61
C GLN A 206 -27.34 -27.86 3.84
N GLN A 207 -27.67 -27.20 4.95
CA GLN A 207 -27.01 -27.39 6.24
C GLN A 207 -28.01 -28.03 7.21
N PHE A 208 -27.62 -29.15 7.81
CA PHE A 208 -28.42 -29.82 8.84
C PHE A 208 -27.81 -29.54 10.21
N ILE A 209 -28.52 -28.74 11.01
CA ILE A 209 -28.04 -28.29 12.32
C ILE A 209 -29.04 -28.76 13.37
N GLY A 210 -28.64 -29.77 14.12
CA GLY A 210 -29.40 -30.31 15.24
C GLY A 210 -28.54 -31.26 16.05
N THR A 211 -28.85 -31.39 17.34
CA THR A 211 -28.35 -32.50 18.16
C THR A 211 -29.09 -33.75 17.68
N ASN A 212 -28.40 -34.71 17.08
CA ASN A 212 -29.02 -36.00 16.73
C ASN A 212 -29.56 -36.67 18.00
N HIS A 213 -30.84 -36.48 18.32
CA HIS A 213 -31.56 -37.38 19.21
C HIS A 213 -31.98 -38.59 18.38
N ILE A 214 -31.09 -39.58 18.28
CA ILE A 214 -31.51 -40.92 17.87
C ILE A 214 -32.30 -41.48 19.04
N ILE A 215 -33.62 -41.25 19.06
CA ILE A 215 -34.51 -42.04 19.90
C ILE A 215 -34.58 -43.40 19.21
N ILE A 216 -33.87 -44.39 19.76
CA ILE A 216 -34.16 -45.79 19.42
C ILE A 216 -35.55 -46.06 19.99
N SER A 217 -36.58 -45.93 19.15
CA SER A 217 -37.93 -46.37 19.51
C SER A 217 -37.94 -47.89 19.52
N LEU A 218 -37.66 -48.49 20.68
CA LEU A 218 -37.98 -49.89 20.98
C LEU A 218 -39.50 -50.02 21.10
N SER A 219 -40.22 -49.79 20.01
CA SER A 219 -41.67 -49.94 19.94
C SER A 219 -42.06 -50.63 18.63
N MET A 220 -41.48 -51.82 18.41
CA MET A 220 -42.05 -52.89 17.58
C MET A 220 -41.11 -54.09 17.67
N ILE A 221 -41.04 -54.72 18.84
CA ILE A 221 -40.87 -56.18 18.83
C ILE A 221 -42.25 -56.68 18.40
N SER A 222 -42.45 -56.82 17.09
CA SER A 222 -43.66 -57.45 16.56
C SER A 222 -43.75 -58.86 17.15
N ILE A 223 -44.95 -59.22 17.57
CA ILE A 223 -45.34 -60.54 18.11
C ILE A 223 -45.02 -61.69 17.12
N ASP A 224 -44.60 -61.38 15.89
CA ASP A 224 -44.24 -62.34 14.84
C ASP A 224 -43.01 -63.22 15.13
N LEU A 225 -42.13 -62.84 16.07
CA LEU A 225 -41.00 -63.70 16.45
C LEU A 225 -41.42 -64.88 17.34
N VAL A 226 -42.48 -64.73 18.15
CA VAL A 226 -42.99 -65.81 19.02
C VAL A 226 -43.78 -66.83 18.18
N SER A 227 -44.54 -66.37 17.19
CA SER A 227 -45.29 -67.23 16.27
C SER A 227 -44.38 -68.10 15.40
N THR A 228 -43.24 -67.55 14.96
CA THR A 228 -42.29 -68.29 14.10
C THR A 228 -41.53 -69.38 14.89
N ILE A 229 -41.24 -69.15 16.18
CA ILE A 229 -40.60 -70.16 17.04
C ILE A 229 -41.57 -71.28 17.41
N CYS A 230 -42.86 -71.00 17.64
CA CYS A 230 -43.86 -72.03 17.93
C CYS A 230 -44.18 -72.94 16.73
N VAL A 231 -44.20 -72.40 15.50
CA VAL A 231 -44.48 -73.21 14.30
C VAL A 231 -43.30 -74.15 13.95
N VAL A 232 -42.05 -73.72 14.17
CA VAL A 232 -40.87 -74.55 13.94
C VAL A 232 -40.75 -75.69 14.98
N LEU A 233 -41.15 -75.47 16.23
CA LEU A 233 -41.17 -76.51 17.27
C LEU A 233 -42.27 -77.58 17.06
N ILE A 234 -43.43 -77.21 16.50
CA ILE A 234 -44.50 -78.16 16.17
C ILE A 234 -44.13 -79.01 14.95
N TYR A 235 -43.44 -78.44 13.95
CA TYR A 235 -43.00 -79.19 12.76
C TYR A 235 -41.87 -80.21 13.08
N TRP A 236 -41.09 -79.99 14.13
CA TRP A 236 -40.04 -80.93 14.56
C TRP A 236 -40.59 -82.12 15.37
N LEU A 237 -41.75 -81.98 16.02
CA LEU A 237 -42.39 -83.05 16.80
C LEU A 237 -43.27 -84.00 15.97
N LEU A 238 -43.58 -83.68 14.71
CA LEU A 238 -44.42 -84.50 13.82
C LEU A 238 -43.62 -85.28 12.75
N ILE A 239 -42.28 -85.20 12.76
CA ILE A 239 -41.39 -85.88 11.80
C ILE A 239 -40.57 -87.01 12.47
N VAL A 240 -40.75 -87.25 13.77
CA VAL A 240 -40.15 -88.40 14.47
C VAL A 240 -41.26 -89.22 15.13
N ASP A 241 -41.95 -90.01 14.31
CA ASP A 241 -42.53 -91.33 14.62
C ASP A 241 -42.59 -92.15 13.32
#